data_AF-A0A0A0DKL0-F1
#
_entry.id   AF-A0A0A0DKL0-F1
#
_cell.length_a   1.000
_cell.length_b   1.000
_cell.length_c   1.000
_cell.angle_alpha   90.00
_cell.angle_beta   90.00
_cell.angle_gamma   90.00
#
_symmetry.space_group_name_H-M   'P 1'
#
loop_
_entity.id
_entity.type
_entity.pdbx_description
1 polymer ?
#
loop_
_entity_poly.entity_id
_entity_poly.type
_entity_poly.pdbx_seq_one_letter_code
_entity_poly.pdbx_strand_id
1 'polypeptide(L)'
;MYRIHFFNDQGKYQVPIYREEVKATLEIVFTYKNLVPGIRVTQSDEVVFETEFGRVVWPEIEQDQLAEVERAFPPAPKASALDALPVYMAAIDRARDADLDSREPAFNQLRSAEVPLLAYAASEGLNLNHYAYRQAEEIIYEISEQQ
;
A
#
# COMPACT_ATOMS: atom_id res chain seq x y z
N MET A 1 -10.80 2.60 -10.48
CA MET A 1 -9.75 2.75 -9.47
C MET A 1 -10.05 1.80 -8.31
N TYR A 2 -9.05 1.02 -7.92
CA TYR A 2 -9.09 0.12 -6.77
C TYR A 2 -8.63 0.86 -5.51
N ARG A 3 -9.26 0.55 -4.37
CA ARG A 3 -8.85 1.02 -3.04
C ARG A 3 -8.44 -0.17 -2.21
N ILE A 4 -7.22 -0.15 -1.69
CA ILE A 4 -6.64 -1.20 -0.89
C ILE A 4 -6.58 -0.70 0.56
N HIS A 5 -7.18 -1.46 1.46
CA HIS A 5 -7.24 -1.17 2.88
C HIS A 5 -6.47 -2.23 3.66
N PHE A 6 -5.43 -1.81 4.39
CA PHE A 6 -4.70 -2.69 5.31
C PHE A 6 -5.25 -2.55 6.72
N PHE A 7 -5.67 -3.66 7.31
CA PHE A 7 -6.23 -3.76 8.65
C PHE A 7 -5.22 -4.38 9.60
N ASN A 8 -5.09 -3.78 10.78
CA ASN A 8 -4.38 -4.39 11.90
C ASN A 8 -5.23 -5.45 12.61
N ASP A 9 -4.66 -6.08 13.64
CA ASP A 9 -5.30 -7.10 14.47
C ASP A 9 -6.53 -6.60 15.26
N GLN A 10 -6.65 -5.28 15.45
CA GLN A 10 -7.81 -4.62 16.06
C GLN A 10 -8.92 -4.30 15.05
N GLY A 11 -8.75 -4.63 13.77
CA GLY A 11 -9.69 -4.27 12.70
C GLY A 11 -9.69 -2.77 12.36
N LYS A 12 -8.67 -2.01 12.79
CA LYS A 12 -8.46 -0.63 12.36
C LYS A 12 -7.64 -0.63 11.08
N TYR A 13 -8.07 0.15 10.10
CA TYR A 13 -7.37 0.25 8.83
C TYR A 13 -6.41 1.44 8.81
N GLN A 14 -5.31 1.28 8.07
CA GLN A 14 -4.43 2.37 7.66
C GLN A 14 -5.10 3.22 6.57
N VAL A 15 -4.50 4.32 6.13
CA VAL A 15 -5.08 5.09 5.01
C VAL A 15 -5.22 4.23 3.73
N PRO A 16 -6.23 4.49 2.87
CA PRO A 16 -6.42 3.72 1.65
C PRO A 16 -5.29 3.96 0.65
N ILE A 17 -4.81 2.88 0.02
CA ILE A 17 -3.88 2.93 -1.10
C ILE A 17 -4.68 2.84 -2.40
N TYR A 18 -4.44 3.78 -3.32
CA TYR A 18 -5.14 3.86 -4.60
C TYR A 18 -4.31 3.24 -5.72
N ARG A 19 -4.93 2.38 -6.54
CA ARG A 19 -4.31 1.81 -7.74
C ARG A 19 -5.29 1.82 -8.91
N GLU A 20 -4.80 2.14 -10.10
CA GLU A 20 -5.62 2.09 -11.31
C GLU A 20 -5.72 0.67 -11.86
N GLU A 21 -4.59 -0.05 -11.85
CA GLU A 21 -4.48 -1.37 -12.45
C GLU A 21 -4.76 -2.49 -11.45
N VAL A 22 -5.50 -3.50 -11.91
CA VAL A 22 -5.73 -4.73 -11.15
C VAL A 22 -4.41 -5.45 -10.84
N LYS A 23 -3.46 -5.45 -11.78
CA LYS A 23 -2.16 -6.11 -11.60
C LYS A 23 -1.36 -5.50 -10.44
N ALA A 24 -1.27 -4.17 -10.37
CA ALA A 24 -0.60 -3.47 -9.28
C ALA A 24 -1.31 -3.70 -7.93
N THR A 25 -2.64 -3.84 -7.95
CA THR A 25 -3.43 -4.18 -6.76
C THR A 25 -3.11 -5.59 -6.26
N LEU A 26 -3.06 -6.56 -7.18
CA LEU A 26 -2.72 -7.95 -6.87
C LEU A 26 -1.29 -8.09 -6.35
N GLU A 27 -0.34 -7.40 -6.98
CA GLU A 27 1.04 -7.38 -6.52
C GLU A 27 1.12 -6.97 -5.04
N ILE A 28 0.44 -5.89 -4.65
CA ILE A 28 0.40 -5.45 -3.26
C ILE A 28 -0.24 -6.52 -2.37
N VAL A 29 -1.41 -7.05 -2.73
CA VAL A 29 -2.10 -8.02 -1.88
C VAL A 29 -1.26 -9.29 -1.69
N PHE A 30 -0.76 -9.90 -2.77
CA PHE A 30 0.01 -11.13 -2.66
C PHE A 30 1.37 -10.95 -1.99
N THR A 31 2.00 -9.78 -2.17
CA THR A 31 3.24 -9.44 -1.47
C THR A 31 3.02 -9.35 0.05
N TYR A 32 1.91 -8.76 0.51
CA TYR A 32 1.72 -8.44 1.94
C TYR A 32 0.69 -9.29 2.69
N LYS A 33 -0.09 -10.17 2.02
CA LYS A 33 -1.17 -10.96 2.66
C LYS A 33 -0.73 -11.81 3.85
N ASN A 34 0.52 -12.26 3.87
CA ASN A 34 1.05 -13.09 4.95
C ASN A 34 1.57 -12.27 6.15
N LEU A 35 1.68 -10.94 6.00
CA LEU A 35 2.15 -10.01 7.03
C LEU A 35 1.00 -9.23 7.65
N VAL A 36 0.12 -8.67 6.80
CA VAL A 36 -0.98 -7.82 7.24
C VAL A 36 -2.14 -8.72 7.71
N PRO A 37 -2.69 -8.50 8.92
CA PRO A 37 -3.80 -9.30 9.46
C PRO A 37 -5.02 -9.39 8.54
N GLY A 38 -5.36 -8.31 7.84
CA GLY A 38 -6.40 -8.30 6.82
C GLY A 38 -6.17 -7.24 5.76
N ILE A 39 -6.43 -7.58 4.50
CA ILE A 39 -6.39 -6.69 3.35
C ILE A 39 -7.75 -6.75 2.68
N ARG A 40 -8.36 -5.59 2.42
CA ARG A 40 -9.61 -5.50 1.64
C ARG A 40 -9.38 -4.65 0.41
N VAL A 41 -9.85 -5.12 -0.73
CA VAL A 41 -9.85 -4.39 -2.00
C VAL A 41 -11.28 -4.06 -2.39
N THR A 42 -11.53 -2.78 -2.65
CA THR A 42 -12.82 -2.31 -3.18
C THR A 42 -12.66 -1.61 -4.53
N GLN A 43 -13.70 -1.68 -5.36
CA GLN A 43 -13.85 -0.94 -6.60
C GLN A 43 -15.28 -0.41 -6.66
N SER A 44 -15.44 0.90 -6.83
CA SER A 44 -16.77 1.55 -6.79
C SER A 44 -17.58 1.21 -5.52
N ASP A 45 -16.89 1.14 -4.37
CA ASP A 45 -17.42 0.76 -3.04
C ASP A 45 -17.87 -0.70 -2.90
N GLU A 46 -17.82 -1.50 -3.96
CA GLU A 46 -18.05 -2.95 -3.92
C GLU A 46 -16.75 -3.67 -3.55
N VAL A 47 -16.85 -4.71 -2.71
CA VAL A 47 -15.71 -5.56 -2.38
C VAL A 47 -15.40 -6.46 -3.57
N VAL A 48 -14.16 -6.35 -4.07
CA VAL A 48 -13.68 -7.21 -5.17
C VAL A 48 -13.09 -8.49 -4.61
N PHE A 49 -12.20 -8.35 -3.62
CA PHE A 49 -11.64 -9.47 -2.86
C PHE A 49 -11.03 -9.00 -1.53
N GLU A 50 -10.82 -9.94 -0.61
CA GLU A 50 -10.17 -9.68 0.67
C GLU A 50 -9.24 -10.83 1.08
N THR A 51 -8.50 -10.64 2.16
CA THR A 51 -7.65 -11.69 2.73
C THR A 51 -8.15 -12.14 4.09
N GLU A 52 -8.28 -13.45 4.27
CA GLU A 52 -8.60 -14.09 5.55
C GLU A 52 -7.43 -14.98 5.97
N PHE A 53 -6.78 -14.67 7.09
CA PHE A 53 -5.65 -15.46 7.62
C PHE A 53 -4.56 -15.77 6.57
N GLY A 54 -4.22 -14.78 5.74
CA GLY A 54 -3.22 -14.91 4.66
C GLY A 54 -3.70 -15.64 3.40
N ARG A 55 -4.98 -15.98 3.30
CA ARG A 55 -5.61 -16.54 2.09
C ARG A 55 -6.40 -15.47 1.38
N VAL A 56 -6.29 -15.40 0.07
CA VAL A 56 -7.11 -14.50 -0.76
C VAL A 56 -8.47 -15.15 -0.99
N VAL A 57 -9.53 -14.43 -0.63
CA VAL A 57 -10.92 -14.79 -0.90
C VAL A 57 -11.41 -13.90 -2.04
N TRP A 58 -11.42 -14.46 -3.26
CA TRP A 58 -11.89 -13.78 -4.46
C TRP A 58 -13.02 -14.59 -5.09
N PRO A 59 -14.29 -14.14 -4.98
CA PRO A 59 -15.45 -14.93 -5.44
C PRO A 59 -15.47 -15.24 -6.94
N GLU A 60 -14.87 -14.38 -7.76
CA GLU A 60 -14.91 -14.47 -9.23
C GLU A 60 -13.81 -15.37 -9.83
N ILE A 61 -12.84 -15.80 -9.02
CA ILE A 61 -11.66 -16.53 -9.50
C ILE A 61 -11.54 -17.89 -8.79
N GLU A 62 -11.35 -18.94 -9.58
CA GLU A 62 -11.10 -20.29 -9.09
C GLU A 62 -9.76 -20.37 -8.33
N GLN A 63 -9.71 -21.15 -7.25
CA GLN A 63 -8.54 -21.20 -6.36
C GLN A 63 -7.24 -21.65 -7.06
N ASP A 64 -7.34 -22.52 -8.06
CA ASP A 64 -6.18 -22.99 -8.82
C ASP A 64 -5.52 -21.87 -9.65
N GLN A 65 -6.32 -20.91 -10.12
CA GLN A 65 -5.82 -19.73 -10.85
C GLN A 65 -5.13 -18.74 -9.90
N LEU A 66 -5.62 -18.62 -8.65
CA LEU A 66 -4.97 -17.78 -7.63
C LEU A 66 -3.57 -18.28 -7.27
N ALA A 67 -3.35 -19.60 -7.25
CA ALA A 67 -2.03 -20.16 -6.97
C ALA A 67 -1.00 -19.83 -8.05
N GLU A 68 -1.42 -19.70 -9.32
CA GLU A 68 -0.55 -19.25 -10.40
C GLU A 68 -0.19 -17.76 -10.26
N VAL A 69 -1.18 -16.94 -9.90
CA VAL A 69 -0.98 -15.51 -9.63
C VAL A 69 -0.04 -15.30 -8.44
N GLU A 70 -0.21 -16.04 -7.35
CA GLU A 70 0.63 -15.95 -6.15
C GLU A 70 2.11 -16.21 -6.47
N ARG A 71 2.41 -17.14 -7.38
CA ARG A 71 3.80 -17.42 -7.78
C ARG A 71 4.50 -16.26 -8.48
N ALA A 72 3.74 -15.31 -9.04
CA ALA A 72 4.31 -14.13 -9.69
C ALA A 72 4.77 -13.06 -8.70
N PHE A 73 4.35 -13.13 -7.42
CA PHE A 73 4.57 -12.08 -6.44
C PHE A 73 5.29 -12.62 -5.20
N PRO A 74 6.58 -12.30 -5.02
CA PRO A 74 7.31 -12.77 -3.84
C PRO A 74 6.73 -12.16 -2.56
N PRO A 75 6.63 -12.92 -1.45
CA PRO A 75 6.16 -12.38 -0.19
C PRO A 75 7.16 -11.35 0.36
N ALA A 76 6.65 -10.28 0.96
CA ALA A 76 7.48 -9.29 1.63
C ALA A 76 8.22 -9.90 2.83
N PRO A 77 9.46 -9.45 3.11
CA PRO A 77 10.15 -9.81 4.33
C PRO A 77 9.45 -9.20 5.54
N LYS A 78 9.60 -9.81 6.71
CA LYS A 78 9.27 -9.15 7.97
C LYS A 78 10.26 -8.00 8.20
N ALA A 79 9.76 -6.80 8.40
CA ALA A 79 10.52 -5.62 8.76
C ALA A 79 9.68 -4.71 9.65
N SER A 80 10.31 -3.73 10.31
CA SER A 80 9.57 -2.77 11.13
C SER A 80 9.05 -1.60 10.31
N ALA A 81 7.88 -1.07 10.68
CA ALA A 81 7.37 0.16 10.10
C ALA A 81 8.34 1.33 10.35
N LEU A 82 9.01 1.35 11.51
CA LEU A 82 9.98 2.38 11.85
C LEU A 82 11.28 2.28 11.05
N ASP A 83 11.60 1.12 10.48
CA ASP A 83 12.72 0.97 9.53
C ASP A 83 12.34 1.48 8.14
N ALA A 84 11.07 1.36 7.75
CA ALA A 84 10.54 1.87 6.48
C ALA A 84 10.27 3.39 6.50
N LEU A 85 10.01 3.95 7.69
CA LEU A 85 9.65 5.37 7.85
C LEU A 85 10.73 6.33 7.30
N PRO A 86 12.04 6.16 7.59
CA PRO A 86 13.08 7.01 6.98
C PRO A 86 13.11 6.95 5.45
N VAL A 87 12.82 5.77 4.86
CA VAL A 87 12.77 5.61 3.40
C VAL A 87 11.62 6.42 2.79
N TYR A 88 10.46 6.39 3.46
CA TYR A 88 9.30 7.19 3.08
C TYR A 88 9.58 8.70 3.21
N MET A 89 10.17 9.13 4.33
CA MET A 89 10.53 10.54 4.55
C MET A 89 11.53 11.05 3.50
N ALA A 90 12.55 10.25 3.16
CA ALA A 90 13.47 10.60 2.08
C ALA A 90 12.78 10.68 0.70
N ALA A 91 11.70 9.92 0.47
CA ALA A 91 10.90 10.03 -0.75
C ALA A 91 10.05 11.30 -0.76
N ILE A 92 9.56 11.78 0.40
CA ILE A 92 8.90 13.08 0.52
C ILE A 92 9.85 14.20 0.12
N ASP A 93 11.06 14.20 0.68
CA ASP A 93 12.07 15.22 0.39
C ASP A 93 12.38 15.25 -1.12
N ARG A 94 12.61 14.08 -1.73
CA ARG A 94 12.80 13.97 -3.19
C ARG A 94 11.62 14.51 -3.99
N ALA A 95 10.39 14.23 -3.58
CA ALA A 95 9.19 14.73 -4.27
C ALA A 95 9.05 16.25 -4.20
N ARG A 96 9.44 16.86 -3.07
CA ARG A 96 9.42 18.31 -2.87
C ARG A 96 10.48 19.05 -3.68
N ASP A 97 11.67 18.45 -3.76
CA ASP A 97 12.82 19.05 -4.43
C ASP A 97 12.87 18.74 -5.95
N ALA A 98 11.96 17.90 -6.45
CA ALA A 98 11.92 17.50 -7.86
C ALA A 98 11.58 18.67 -8.79
N ASP A 99 12.39 18.82 -9.83
CA ASP A 99 12.08 19.70 -10.96
C ASP A 99 10.93 19.15 -11.81
N LEU A 100 10.47 19.93 -12.80
CA LEU A 100 9.33 19.57 -13.65
C LEU A 100 9.54 18.23 -14.37
N ASP A 101 10.76 17.94 -14.83
CA ASP A 101 11.06 16.75 -15.62
C ASP A 101 11.16 15.48 -14.75
N SER A 102 11.50 15.63 -13.47
CA SER A 102 11.65 14.52 -12.52
C SER A 102 10.48 14.35 -11.56
N ARG A 103 9.47 15.22 -11.63
CA ARG A 103 8.32 15.24 -10.71
C ARG A 103 7.52 13.95 -10.67
N GLU A 104 7.04 13.49 -11.82
CA GLU A 104 6.20 12.29 -11.89
C GLU A 104 6.97 11.03 -11.41
N PRO A 105 8.24 10.82 -11.81
CA PRO A 105 9.09 9.80 -11.20
C PRO A 105 9.19 9.91 -9.67
N ALA A 106 9.37 11.11 -9.12
CA ALA A 106 9.49 11.32 -7.67
C ALA A 106 8.16 11.04 -6.94
N PHE A 107 7.02 11.42 -7.51
CA PHE A 107 5.70 11.10 -6.99
C PHE A 107 5.45 9.59 -6.98
N ASN A 108 5.85 8.89 -8.03
CA ASN A 108 5.75 7.43 -8.09
C ASN A 108 6.66 6.74 -7.07
N GLN A 109 7.85 7.27 -6.81
CA GLN A 109 8.70 6.79 -5.72
C GLN A 109 8.05 7.00 -4.35
N LEU A 110 7.43 8.16 -4.11
CA LEU A 110 6.72 8.45 -2.86
C LEU A 110 5.55 7.49 -2.63
N ARG A 111 4.68 7.30 -3.64
CA ARG A 111 3.58 6.31 -3.60
C ARG A 111 4.08 4.88 -3.38
N SER A 112 5.25 4.55 -3.93
CA SER A 112 5.83 3.20 -3.79
C SER A 112 6.43 2.99 -2.41
N ALA A 113 7.05 4.02 -1.82
CA ALA A 113 7.62 3.96 -0.48
C ALA A 113 6.55 3.92 0.62
N GLU A 114 5.36 4.47 0.37
CA GLU A 114 4.24 4.45 1.31
C GLU A 114 3.69 3.03 1.56
N VAL A 115 3.58 2.21 0.52
CA VAL A 115 2.98 0.87 0.62
C VAL A 115 3.66 -0.02 1.68
N PRO A 116 4.98 -0.25 1.67
CA PRO A 116 5.63 -1.05 2.70
C PRO A 116 5.47 -0.43 4.09
N LEU A 117 5.56 0.89 4.21
CA LEU A 117 5.36 1.59 5.49
C LEU A 117 3.98 1.28 6.07
N LEU A 118 2.92 1.40 5.27
CA LEU A 118 1.56 1.11 5.71
C LEU A 118 1.35 -0.37 6.02
N ALA A 119 1.93 -1.27 5.22
CA ALA A 119 1.82 -2.70 5.45
C ALA A 119 2.48 -3.12 6.77
N TYR A 120 3.69 -2.65 7.03
CA TYR A 120 4.39 -2.93 8.28
C TYR A 120 3.70 -2.25 9.48
N ALA A 121 3.18 -1.03 9.31
CA ALA A 121 2.42 -0.38 10.37
C ALA A 121 1.14 -1.14 10.72
N ALA A 122 0.45 -1.70 9.72
CA ALA A 122 -0.71 -2.55 9.92
C ALA A 122 -0.34 -3.86 10.63
N SER A 123 0.77 -4.50 10.26
CA SER A 123 1.21 -5.75 10.89
C SER A 123 1.66 -5.56 12.34
N GLU A 124 2.21 -4.38 12.68
CA GLU A 124 2.64 -4.02 14.03
C GLU A 124 1.55 -3.35 14.88
N GLY A 125 0.38 -3.05 14.30
CA GLY A 125 -0.66 -2.25 14.97
C GLY A 125 -0.22 -0.81 15.29
N LEU A 126 0.75 -0.28 14.55
CA LEU A 126 1.36 1.01 14.79
C LEU A 126 0.47 2.16 14.28
N ASN A 127 0.29 3.19 15.12
CA ASN A 127 -0.32 4.45 14.71
C ASN A 127 0.75 5.42 14.19
N LEU A 128 0.85 5.53 12.86
CA LEU A 128 1.85 6.36 12.19
C LEU A 128 1.68 7.88 12.46
N ASN A 129 0.49 8.34 12.87
CA ASN A 129 0.26 9.76 13.18
C ASN A 129 1.12 10.25 14.35
N HIS A 130 1.56 9.36 15.24
CA HIS A 130 2.50 9.70 16.32
C HIS A 130 3.93 9.94 15.82
N TYR A 131 4.21 9.67 14.54
CA TYR A 131 5.53 9.73 13.92
C TYR A 131 5.57 10.69 12.73
N ALA A 132 4.74 11.73 12.76
CA ALA A 132 4.64 12.77 11.73
C ALA A 132 4.33 12.24 10.31
N TYR A 133 3.75 11.04 10.21
CA TYR A 133 3.26 10.52 8.95
C TYR A 133 2.15 11.40 8.37
N ARG A 134 2.15 11.51 7.05
CA ARG A 134 1.12 12.13 6.22
C ARG A 134 0.93 11.27 4.99
N GLN A 135 -0.24 11.30 4.35
CA GLN A 135 -0.50 10.48 3.17
C GLN A 135 0.22 11.04 1.93
N ALA A 136 0.77 10.16 1.09
CA ALA A 136 1.48 10.50 -0.14
C ALA A 136 0.63 11.37 -1.08
N GLU A 137 -0.64 11.01 -1.31
CA GLU A 137 -1.53 11.78 -2.20
C GLU A 137 -1.81 13.19 -1.68
N GLU A 138 -1.90 13.39 -0.36
CA GLU A 138 -2.06 14.73 0.21
C GLU A 138 -0.81 15.59 -0.06
N ILE A 139 0.37 15.01 0.14
CA ILE A 139 1.65 15.68 -0.10
C ILE A 139 1.82 16.00 -1.59
N ILE A 140 1.48 15.06 -2.47
CA ILE A 140 1.56 15.23 -3.93
C ILE A 140 0.62 16.36 -4.39
N TYR A 141 -0.60 16.39 -3.86
CA TYR A 141 -1.55 17.46 -4.14
C TYR A 141 -1.00 18.83 -3.73
N GLU A 142 -0.47 18.95 -2.51
CA GLU A 142 0.13 20.20 -2.00
C GLU A 142 1.30 20.68 -2.87
N ILE A 143 2.20 19.78 -3.27
CA ILE A 143 3.35 20.12 -4.13
C ILE A 143 2.86 20.62 -5.50
N SER A 144 1.80 19.99 -6.02
CA SER A 144 1.23 20.35 -7.32
C SER A 144 0.47 21.67 -7.32
N GLU A 145 -0.08 22.11 -6.18
CA GLU A 145 -0.72 23.43 -6.06
C GLU A 145 0.27 24.59 -5.90
N GLN A 146 1.49 24.32 -5.41
CA GLN A 146 2.48 25.34 -5.10
C GLN A 146 3.36 25.76 -6.29
N GLN A 147 3.30 25.06 -7.42
CA GLN A 147 4.21 25.23 -8.57
C GLN A 147 3.45 25.36 -9.89
#